data_AF-J2KLL9-F1
#
_entry.id   AF-J2KLL9-F1
#
_cell.length_a   1.000
_cell.length_b   1.000
_cell.length_c   1.000
_cell.angle_alpha   90.00
_cell.angle_beta   90.00
_cell.angle_gamma   90.00
#
_symmetry.space_group_name_H-M   'P 1'
#
loop_
_entity.id
_entity.type
_entity.pdbx_description
1 polymer ?
#
loop_
_entity_poly.entity_id
_entity_poly.type
_entity_poly.pdbx_seq_one_letter_code
_entity_poly.pdbx_strand_id
1 'polypeptide(L)'
;MEKHSPVQDWRDEIERNAYNAAFFELGLRWHWDGETYDRLMDLSQNASERIGHYLKTHQPHLLRAYDAEFLAVAIEQKKEIHRKREMASSSYFNWAESHGVELGA
;
A
#
# COMPACT_ATOMS: atom_id res chain seq x y z
N MET A 1 2.43 21.73 13.38
CA MET A 1 2.98 20.37 13.24
C MET A 1 1.98 19.42 13.87
N GLU A 2 0.87 19.20 13.17
CA GLU A 2 -0.15 18.25 13.62
C GLU A 2 0.43 16.85 13.44
N LYS A 3 0.64 16.19 14.57
CA LYS A 3 1.15 14.84 14.63
C LYS A 3 0.06 13.93 14.05
N HIS A 4 0.34 13.28 12.92
CA HIS A 4 -0.46 12.16 12.46
C HIS A 4 -0.68 11.24 13.67
N SER A 5 -1.94 10.89 13.93
CA SER A 5 -2.24 9.98 15.03
C SER A 5 -1.52 8.66 14.78
N PRO A 6 -1.00 7.96 15.82
CA PRO A 6 -0.33 6.67 15.66
C PRO A 6 -1.23 5.61 14.97
N VAL A 7 -2.55 5.84 15.00
CA VAL A 7 -3.59 5.03 14.34
C VAL A 7 -3.84 5.43 12.87
N GLN A 8 -3.11 6.39 12.31
CA GLN A 8 -3.11 6.65 10.86
C GLN A 8 -1.85 6.06 10.24
N ASP A 9 -0.70 6.27 10.88
CA ASP A 9 0.61 5.77 10.48
C ASP A 9 0.60 4.25 10.17
N TRP A 10 0.13 3.42 11.10
CA TRP A 10 0.00 1.95 10.88
C TRP A 10 -0.90 1.54 9.70
N ARG A 11 -1.94 2.32 9.35
CA ARG A 11 -2.87 2.00 8.24
C ARG A 11 -2.22 2.32 6.90
N ASP A 12 -1.53 3.46 6.85
CA ASP A 12 -0.74 3.87 5.70
C ASP A 12 0.42 2.87 5.46
N GLU A 13 1.03 2.36 6.52
CA GLU A 13 2.04 1.30 6.42
C GLU A 13 1.49 -0.01 5.87
N ILE A 14 0.32 -0.46 6.35
CA ILE A 14 -0.36 -1.67 5.84
C ILE A 14 -0.72 -1.49 4.36
N GLU A 15 -1.30 -0.35 3.99
CA GLU A 15 -1.66 -0.08 2.61
C GLU A 15 -0.43 -0.02 1.69
N ARG A 16 0.63 0.68 2.11
CA ARG A 16 1.92 0.73 1.40
C ARG A 16 2.51 -0.67 1.23
N ASN A 17 2.46 -1.51 2.26
CA ASN A 17 2.95 -2.89 2.19
C ASN A 17 2.16 -3.73 1.17
N ALA A 18 0.83 -3.57 1.11
CA ALA A 18 0.00 -4.25 0.12
C ALA A 18 0.33 -3.83 -1.32
N TYR A 19 0.64 -2.56 -1.56
CA TYR A 19 1.17 -2.10 -2.86
C TYR A 19 2.53 -2.71 -3.18
N ASN A 20 3.46 -2.73 -2.21
CA ASN A 20 4.78 -3.31 -2.40
C ASN A 20 4.72 -4.82 -2.73
N ALA A 21 3.83 -5.56 -2.06
CA ALA A 21 3.56 -6.96 -2.38
C ALA A 21 2.99 -7.12 -3.81
N ALA A 22 2.06 -6.26 -4.21
CA ALA A 22 1.51 -6.26 -5.57
C ALA A 22 2.58 -6.01 -6.64
N PHE A 23 3.51 -5.07 -6.40
CA PHE A 23 4.64 -4.82 -7.31
C PHE A 23 5.51 -6.07 -7.45
N PHE A 24 5.89 -6.69 -6.35
CA PHE A 24 6.71 -7.89 -6.34
C PHE A 24 6.06 -9.05 -7.12
N GLU A 25 4.76 -9.27 -6.96
CA GLU A 25 4.01 -10.30 -7.68
C GLU A 25 3.85 -10.01 -9.18
N LEU A 26 3.81 -8.75 -9.58
CA LEU A 26 3.82 -8.34 -10.98
C LEU A 26 5.23 -8.36 -11.60
N GLY A 27 6.26 -8.74 -10.82
CA GLY A 27 7.65 -8.75 -11.26
C GLY A 27 8.28 -7.36 -11.33
N LEU A 28 7.64 -6.36 -10.74
CA LEU A 28 8.12 -4.99 -10.68
C LEU A 28 9.13 -4.88 -9.54
N ARG A 29 10.38 -4.56 -9.87
CA ARG A 29 11.51 -4.56 -8.91
C ARG A 29 11.64 -3.25 -8.13
N TRP A 30 10.54 -2.58 -7.82
CA TRP A 30 10.53 -1.37 -7.01
C TRP A 30 9.53 -1.48 -5.87
N HIS A 31 9.67 -0.59 -4.90
CA HIS A 31 8.75 -0.40 -3.80
C HIS A 31 8.54 1.09 -3.56
N TRP A 32 7.43 1.45 -2.92
CA TRP A 32 7.23 2.78 -2.36
C TRP A 32 7.69 2.79 -0.91
N ASP A 33 8.58 3.75 -0.61
CA ASP A 33 8.92 4.13 0.76
C ASP A 33 7.84 5.06 1.34
N GLY A 34 7.90 5.38 2.64
CA GLY A 34 6.95 6.27 3.31
C GLY A 34 6.90 7.65 2.68
N GLU A 35 8.07 8.23 2.35
CA GLU A 35 8.12 9.56 1.71
C GLU A 35 7.47 9.54 0.31
N THR A 36 7.76 8.51 -0.49
CA THR A 36 7.17 8.35 -1.82
C THR A 36 5.66 8.15 -1.73
N TYR A 37 5.20 7.34 -0.77
CA TYR A 37 3.79 7.07 -0.56
C TYR A 37 3.03 8.33 -0.13
N ASP A 38 3.57 9.09 0.83
CA ASP A 38 2.97 10.34 1.32
C ASP A 38 2.85 11.38 0.21
N ARG A 39 3.92 11.58 -0.59
CA ARG A 39 3.89 12.45 -1.77
C ARG A 39 2.82 12.01 -2.78
N LEU A 40 2.64 10.71 -2.99
CA LEU A 40 1.62 10.20 -3.90
C LEU A 40 0.21 10.40 -3.32
N MET A 41 0.01 10.24 -2.01
CA MET A 41 -1.26 10.54 -1.34
C MET A 41 -1.65 12.01 -1.45
N ASP A 42 -0.69 12.93 -1.31
CA ASP A 42 -0.90 14.38 -1.49
C ASP A 42 -1.29 14.72 -2.94
N LEU A 43 -0.74 14.00 -3.92
CA LEU A 43 -1.02 14.21 -5.34
C LEU A 43 -2.49 13.91 -5.71
N SER A 44 -3.01 12.74 -5.32
CA SER A 44 -4.39 12.35 -5.62
C SER A 44 -4.88 11.24 -4.70
N GLN A 45 -6.16 11.29 -4.33
CA GLN A 45 -6.83 10.20 -3.62
C GLN A 45 -7.13 9.00 -4.54
N ASN A 46 -7.09 9.18 -5.86
CA ASN A 46 -7.31 8.12 -6.83
C ASN A 46 -6.04 7.27 -7.04
N ALA A 47 -6.11 5.98 -6.72
CA ALA A 47 -4.97 5.07 -6.86
C ALA A 47 -4.43 5.00 -8.30
N SER A 48 -5.30 4.94 -9.31
CA SER A 48 -4.88 4.91 -10.70
C SER A 48 -4.13 6.16 -11.14
N GLU A 49 -4.53 7.34 -10.66
CA GLU A 49 -3.81 8.59 -10.96
C GLU A 49 -2.43 8.61 -10.31
N ARG A 50 -2.32 8.18 -9.05
CA ARG A 50 -1.03 8.06 -8.34
C ARG A 50 -0.08 7.11 -9.06
N ILE A 51 -0.56 5.90 -9.36
CA ILE A 51 0.23 4.88 -10.05
C ILE A 51 0.63 5.38 -11.43
N GLY A 52 -0.31 5.93 -12.20
CA GLY A 52 -0.05 6.47 -13.53
C GLY A 52 0.98 7.61 -13.50
N HIS A 53 0.89 8.52 -12.54
CA HIS A 53 1.86 9.59 -12.35
C HIS A 53 3.24 9.03 -12.00
N TYR A 54 3.32 8.09 -11.05
CA TYR A 54 4.58 7.45 -10.68
C TYR A 54 5.24 6.73 -11.85
N LEU A 55 4.45 5.98 -12.65
CA LEU A 55 4.94 5.28 -13.82
C LEU A 55 5.48 6.25 -14.88
N LYS A 56 4.79 7.37 -15.13
CA LYS A 56 5.25 8.39 -16.09
C LYS A 56 6.56 9.06 -15.65
N THR A 57 6.70 9.34 -14.36
CA THR A 57 7.86 10.07 -13.81
C THR A 57 9.08 9.17 -13.60
N HIS A 58 8.88 7.99 -13.02
CA HIS A 58 9.98 7.11 -12.58
C HIS A 58 10.18 5.88 -13.47
N GLN A 59 9.14 5.42 -14.18
CA GLN A 59 9.17 4.17 -14.95
C GLN A 59 8.70 4.34 -16.41
N PRO A 60 9.12 5.39 -17.14
CA PRO A 60 8.62 5.66 -18.50
C PRO A 60 8.94 4.53 -19.49
N HIS A 61 9.95 3.71 -19.20
CA HIS A 61 10.33 2.57 -20.02
C HIS A 61 9.27 1.46 -20.03
N LEU A 62 8.50 1.29 -18.94
CA LEU A 62 7.39 0.33 -18.89
C LEU A 62 6.19 0.79 -19.69
N LEU A 63 5.98 2.11 -19.78
CA LEU A 63 4.93 2.70 -20.61
C LEU A 63 5.15 2.51 -22.10
N ARG A 64 6.32 1.99 -22.50
CA ARG A 64 6.59 1.57 -23.89
C ARG A 64 6.04 0.18 -24.21
N ALA A 65 5.83 -0.64 -23.18
CA ALA A 65 5.38 -2.04 -23.32
C ALA A 65 3.94 -2.23 -22.84
N TYR A 66 3.50 -1.43 -21.86
CA TYR A 66 2.19 -1.54 -21.23
C TYR A 66 1.55 -0.16 -21.07
N ASP A 67 0.23 -0.12 -21.15
CA ASP A 67 -0.51 1.11 -20.92
C ASP A 67 -0.54 1.49 -19.43
N ALA A 68 -0.53 2.78 -19.11
CA ALA A 68 -0.49 3.25 -17.72
C ALA A 68 -1.76 2.85 -16.97
N GLU A 69 -2.91 2.94 -17.63
CA GLU A 69 -4.20 2.53 -17.07
C GLU A 69 -4.25 1.03 -16.83
N PHE A 70 -3.75 0.23 -17.76
CA PHE A 70 -3.68 -1.22 -17.62
C PHE A 70 -2.82 -1.64 -16.42
N LEU A 71 -1.63 -1.04 -16.29
CA LEU A 71 -0.76 -1.32 -15.14
C LEU A 71 -1.39 -0.88 -13.82
N ALA A 72 -2.04 0.28 -13.79
CA ALA A 72 -2.74 0.75 -12.60
C ALA A 72 -3.82 -0.24 -12.15
N VAL A 73 -4.66 -0.71 -13.08
CA VAL A 73 -5.69 -1.72 -12.79
C VAL A 73 -5.06 -3.03 -12.31
N ALA A 74 -3.98 -3.49 -12.94
CA ALA A 74 -3.30 -4.72 -12.54
C ALA A 74 -2.73 -4.65 -11.12
N ILE A 75 -2.11 -3.52 -10.76
CA ILE A 75 -1.57 -3.25 -9.43
C ILE A 75 -2.70 -3.21 -8.40
N GLU A 76 -3.80 -2.50 -8.68
CA GLU A 76 -4.97 -2.41 -7.80
C GLU A 76 -5.60 -3.78 -7.52
N GLN A 77 -5.77 -4.60 -8.55
CA GLN A 77 -6.30 -5.96 -8.41
C GLN A 77 -5.40 -6.82 -7.52
N LYS A 78 -4.07 -6.78 -7.75
CA LYS A 78 -3.11 -7.51 -6.92
C LYS A 78 -3.11 -7.01 -5.48
N LYS A 79 -3.10 -5.70 -5.26
CA LYS A 79 -3.23 -5.08 -3.93
C LYS A 79 -4.48 -5.57 -3.23
N GLU A 80 -5.63 -5.63 -3.89
CA GLU A 80 -6.86 -6.14 -3.27
C GLU A 80 -6.78 -7.63 -2.90
N ILE A 81 -6.15 -8.46 -3.74
CA ILE A 81 -5.90 -9.88 -3.43
C ILE A 81 -5.01 -9.99 -2.18
N HIS A 82 -3.94 -9.21 -2.09
CA HIS A 82 -3.06 -9.19 -0.92
C HIS A 82 -3.81 -8.67 0.31
N ARG A 83 -4.57 -7.57 0.20
CA ARG A 83 -5.41 -7.07 1.29
C ARG A 83 -6.37 -8.15 1.79
N LYS A 84 -7.07 -8.85 0.90
CA LYS A 84 -7.99 -9.94 1.27
C LYS A 84 -7.25 -11.10 1.93
N ARG A 85 -6.05 -11.46 1.46
CA ARG A 85 -5.20 -12.48 2.08
C ARG A 85 -4.71 -12.05 3.46
N GLU A 86 -4.26 -10.81 3.60
CA GLU A 86 -3.82 -10.25 4.88
C GLU A 86 -4.99 -10.18 5.86
N MET A 87 -6.20 -9.79 5.43
CA MET A 87 -7.39 -9.82 6.28
C MET A 87 -7.83 -11.25 6.66
N ALA A 88 -7.73 -12.21 5.73
CA ALA A 88 -8.04 -13.61 6.01
C ALA A 88 -6.98 -14.25 6.94
N SER A 89 -5.72 -13.85 6.81
CA SER A 89 -4.62 -14.24 7.69
C SER A 89 -4.66 -13.50 9.04
N SER A 90 -5.16 -12.26 9.06
CA SER A 90 -5.31 -11.39 10.23
C SER A 90 -6.57 -11.70 11.04
N SER A 91 -7.45 -12.58 10.55
CA SER A 91 -8.42 -13.28 11.40
C SER A 91 -7.74 -14.09 12.53
N TYR A 92 -6.40 -14.15 12.56
CA TYR A 92 -5.59 -14.82 13.58
C TYR A 92 -4.79 -13.87 14.52
N PHE A 93 -5.10 -12.57 14.61
CA PHE A 93 -4.61 -11.75 15.72
C PHE A 93 -5.57 -10.62 16.07
N ASN A 94 -6.48 -10.89 17.01
CA ASN A 94 -7.33 -9.86 17.63
C ASN A 94 -6.48 -8.97 18.56
N TRP A 95 -5.90 -7.91 18.02
CA TRP A 95 -5.31 -6.82 18.83
C TRP A 95 -6.36 -6.20 19.79
N ALA A 96 -7.64 -6.20 19.41
CA ALA A 96 -8.74 -5.73 20.25
C ALA A 96 -8.93 -6.56 21.54
N GLU A 97 -8.36 -7.76 21.63
CA GLU A 97 -8.38 -8.63 22.82
C GLU A 97 -7.06 -8.56 23.63
N SER A 98 -6.05 -7.83 23.16
CA SER A 98 -4.69 -7.85 23.75
C SER A 98 -4.39 -6.72 24.74
N HIS A 99 -5.33 -5.83 25.05
CA HIS A 99 -5.21 -4.90 26.18
C HIS A 99 -5.91 -5.45 27.42
N GLY A 100 -5.33 -6.48 28.02
CA GLY A 100 -5.90 -7.12 29.21
C GLY A 100 -4.99 -8.12 29.91
N VAL A 101 -3.67 -7.91 29.92
CA VAL A 101 -2.81 -8.58 30.92
C VAL A 101 -2.62 -7.61 32.08
N GLU A 102 -3.51 -7.76 33.04
CA GLU A 102 -3.43 -7.19 34.37
C GLU A 102 -2.30 -7.93 35.11
N LEU A 103 -1.11 -7.33 35.18
CA LEU A 103 -0.09 -7.77 36.13
C LEU A 103 -0.52 -7.31 37.52
N GLY A 104 -1.29 -8.15 38.21
CA GLY A 104 -1.79 -7.92 39.56
C GLY A 104 -1.31 -8.98 40.55
N ALA A 105 -0.35 -8.55 41.38
CA ALA A 105 0.06 -9.04 42.71
C ALA A 105 0.81 -10.39 42.83
#